data_AF-A0A4D9DAY3-F1
#
_entry.id   AF-A0A4D9DAY3-F1
#
_cell.length_a   1.000
_cell.length_b   1.000
_cell.length_c   1.000
_cell.angle_alpha   90.00
_cell.angle_beta   90.00
_cell.angle_gamma   90.00
#
_symmetry.space_group_name_H-M   'P 1'
#
loop_
_entity.id
_entity.type
_entity.pdbx_description
1 polymer ?
#
loop_
_entity_poly.entity_id
_entity_poly.type
_entity_poly.pdbx_seq_one_letter_code
_entity_poly.pdbx_strand_id
1 'polypeptide(L)'
;MKHKFRFSRSISLPPLWLPVLGIFLSLRASAFQSVYLRKNIVSQQTSALLIYTTFYRSPGPHADLPPSRKSLVRLWQIRSDQQLTEDYFRFIEGKEEPDKCDQASVIIGKGKLGQALVQWGGMGEDDLLLGRDDCIPTVLTVSNGCALKMFPVYVCVPEWEVESVILGCPKEKRNDLVFMQSACLETLLKRYGLANKRTTQCLPYFSISPFGLPVEGRVQYDISKTDGEPKFAGQTAVCGTWRGAVADRLRKKDLHVEVMDYTYWRKQMLERLLFDSVFGLLACVHAGSGEKTYGELAQNHWEEIDDMVWELSRAVANIMAVVLLTHVERRVRGLAEGPHWRDRKPQMPTCKEYPFRNGMLRSLSRSFTSRGFPSPMPTHDEYLDFVRERRLVSYDVDQDI
;
A
#
# COMPACT_ATOMS: atom_id res chain seq x y z
N MET A 1 -37.17 -45.77 34.43
CA MET A 1 -38.52 -45.19 34.27
C MET A 1 -38.52 -44.23 33.08
N LYS A 2 -39.18 -44.59 31.97
CA LYS A 2 -39.38 -43.75 30.78
C LYS A 2 -40.82 -43.22 30.81
N HIS A 3 -41.04 -41.93 31.03
CA HIS A 3 -42.36 -41.32 30.89
C HIS A 3 -42.57 -40.85 29.44
N LYS A 4 -43.46 -41.54 28.72
CA LYS A 4 -44.05 -41.07 27.46
C LYS A 4 -45.18 -40.10 27.79
N PHE A 5 -45.07 -38.84 27.36
CA PHE A 5 -46.23 -37.95 27.27
C PHE A 5 -46.90 -38.14 25.92
N ARG A 6 -48.13 -38.68 25.94
CA ARG A 6 -49.06 -38.70 24.82
C ARG A 6 -49.92 -37.44 24.92
N PHE A 7 -49.86 -36.54 23.94
CA PHE A 7 -50.91 -35.54 23.73
C PHE A 7 -51.73 -35.98 22.52
N SER A 8 -52.94 -36.49 22.78
CA SER A 8 -53.99 -36.60 21.77
C SER A 8 -55.03 -35.51 22.05
N ARG A 9 -55.15 -34.55 21.14
CA ARG A 9 -56.39 -33.80 20.80
C ARG A 9 -56.01 -32.78 19.73
N SER A 10 -56.40 -33.04 18.48
CA SER A 10 -56.33 -32.07 17.41
C SER A 10 -57.42 -31.02 17.62
N ILE A 11 -57.04 -29.81 18.00
CA ILE A 11 -57.93 -28.65 17.96
C ILE A 11 -57.82 -28.08 16.55
N SER A 12 -58.87 -28.23 15.73
CA SER A 12 -58.95 -27.60 14.41
C SER A 12 -59.30 -26.12 14.58
N LEU A 13 -58.33 -25.24 14.35
CA LEU A 13 -58.55 -23.80 14.30
C LEU A 13 -59.11 -23.41 12.92
N PRO A 14 -60.11 -22.50 12.85
CA PRO A 14 -60.69 -22.07 11.59
C PRO A 14 -59.67 -21.28 10.72
N PRO A 15 -59.75 -21.39 9.38
CA PRO A 15 -58.70 -20.92 8.45
C PRO A 15 -58.44 -19.42 8.47
N LEU A 16 -59.36 -18.60 9.00
CA LEU A 16 -59.17 -17.16 9.19
C LEU A 16 -58.20 -16.79 10.33
N TRP A 17 -57.84 -17.72 11.21
CA TRP A 17 -56.99 -17.44 12.38
C TRP A 17 -55.50 -17.78 12.17
N LEU A 18 -55.17 -18.50 11.10
CA LEU A 18 -53.78 -18.85 10.75
C LEU A 18 -52.89 -17.64 10.44
N PRO A 19 -53.35 -16.60 9.70
CA PRO A 19 -52.54 -15.39 9.47
C PRO A 19 -52.30 -14.60 10.77
N VAL A 20 -53.33 -14.54 11.63
CA VAL A 20 -53.27 -13.84 12.92
C VAL A 20 -52.28 -14.53 13.85
N LEU A 21 -52.28 -15.87 13.91
CA LEU A 21 -51.32 -16.64 14.71
C LEU A 21 -49.88 -16.46 14.20
N GLY A 22 -49.68 -16.41 12.87
CA GLY A 22 -48.38 -16.16 12.26
C GLY A 22 -47.81 -14.78 12.59
N ILE A 23 -48.66 -13.74 12.57
CA ILE A 23 -48.30 -12.38 12.97
C ILE A 23 -47.97 -12.31 14.47
N PHE A 24 -48.75 -12.97 15.32
CA PHE A 24 -48.48 -13.02 16.77
C PHE A 24 -47.18 -13.76 17.09
N LEU A 25 -46.87 -14.84 16.38
CA LEU A 25 -45.62 -15.59 16.54
C LEU A 25 -44.41 -14.80 16.03
N SER A 26 -44.52 -14.07 14.91
CA SER A 26 -43.41 -13.25 14.39
C SER A 26 -43.16 -12.02 15.27
N LEU A 27 -44.21 -11.38 15.80
CA LEU A 27 -44.10 -10.30 16.79
C LEU A 27 -43.48 -10.79 18.09
N ARG A 28 -43.84 -12.00 18.56
CA ARG A 28 -43.21 -12.58 19.76
C ARG A 28 -41.75 -12.91 19.52
N ALA A 29 -41.39 -13.46 18.36
CA ALA A 29 -40.00 -13.77 18.02
C ALA A 29 -39.15 -12.49 17.90
N SER A 30 -39.68 -11.45 17.25
CA SER A 30 -39.02 -10.14 17.13
C SER A 30 -38.91 -9.42 18.47
N ALA A 31 -39.93 -9.50 19.33
CA ALA A 31 -39.86 -8.98 20.69
C ALA A 31 -38.82 -9.74 21.54
N PHE A 32 -38.73 -11.07 21.40
CA PHE A 32 -37.69 -11.86 22.08
C PHE A 32 -36.29 -11.53 21.58
N GLN A 33 -36.09 -11.38 20.27
CA GLN A 33 -34.81 -10.96 19.68
C GLN A 33 -34.44 -9.54 20.13
N SER A 34 -35.38 -8.59 20.18
CA SER A 34 -35.07 -7.22 20.61
C SER A 34 -34.77 -7.14 22.11
N VAL A 35 -35.44 -7.93 22.96
CA VAL A 35 -35.13 -8.02 24.39
C VAL A 35 -33.79 -8.72 24.62
N TYR A 36 -33.45 -9.74 23.83
CA TYR A 36 -32.16 -10.43 23.91
C TYR A 36 -31.00 -9.54 23.43
N LEU A 37 -31.19 -8.82 22.33
CA LEU A 37 -30.23 -7.83 21.82
C LEU A 37 -30.08 -6.64 22.78
N ARG A 38 -31.17 -6.12 23.36
CA ARG A 38 -31.09 -5.06 24.38
C ARG A 38 -30.40 -5.53 25.65
N LYS A 39 -30.66 -6.75 26.13
CA LYS A 39 -29.94 -7.29 27.31
C LYS A 39 -28.44 -7.49 27.02
N ASN A 40 -28.07 -7.92 25.81
CA ASN A 40 -26.67 -8.04 25.41
C ASN A 40 -25.99 -6.68 25.28
N ILE A 41 -26.62 -5.70 24.63
CA ILE A 41 -26.07 -4.34 24.47
C ILE A 41 -25.98 -3.63 25.82
N VAL A 42 -27.01 -3.71 26.67
CA VAL A 42 -26.98 -3.12 28.00
C VAL A 42 -25.96 -3.83 28.89
N SER A 43 -25.79 -5.15 28.80
CA SER A 43 -24.74 -5.86 29.55
C SER A 43 -23.33 -5.53 29.03
N GLN A 44 -23.14 -5.35 27.72
CA GLN A 44 -21.87 -4.93 27.12
C GLN A 44 -21.56 -3.46 27.47
N GLN A 45 -22.55 -2.58 27.47
CA GLN A 45 -22.38 -1.18 27.84
C GLN A 45 -22.18 -0.99 29.35
N THR A 46 -22.91 -1.72 30.22
CA THR A 46 -22.68 -1.67 31.67
C THR A 46 -21.39 -2.35 32.09
N SER A 47 -20.96 -3.43 31.41
CA SER A 47 -19.63 -4.01 31.61
C SER A 47 -18.53 -3.05 31.13
N ALA A 48 -18.71 -2.40 29.97
CA ALA A 48 -17.78 -1.39 29.48
C ALA A 48 -17.72 -0.16 30.39
N LEU A 49 -18.85 0.29 30.98
CA LEU A 49 -18.89 1.41 31.92
C LEU A 49 -18.31 1.05 33.29
N LEU A 50 -18.54 -0.17 33.80
CA LEU A 50 -17.89 -0.63 35.03
C LEU A 50 -16.38 -0.76 34.83
N ILE A 51 -15.94 -1.25 33.67
CA ILE A 51 -14.51 -1.29 33.31
C ILE A 51 -13.97 0.15 33.15
N TYR A 52 -14.71 1.09 32.56
CA TYR A 52 -14.23 2.48 32.43
C TYR A 52 -14.15 3.23 33.77
N THR A 53 -15.14 3.05 34.66
CA THR A 53 -15.25 3.83 35.91
C THR A 53 -14.41 3.26 37.05
N THR A 54 -14.14 1.96 37.06
CA THR A 54 -13.28 1.34 38.09
C THR A 54 -11.78 1.52 37.76
N PHE A 55 -11.41 1.78 36.51
CA PHE A 55 -10.01 1.90 36.05
C PHE A 55 -9.45 3.33 36.01
N TYR A 56 -10.29 4.36 36.14
CA TYR A 56 -9.86 5.78 36.16
C TYR A 56 -9.76 6.39 37.58
N ARG A 57 -9.64 5.58 38.64
CA ARG A 57 -9.10 6.08 39.91
C ARG A 57 -7.58 6.02 39.85
N SER A 58 -6.99 7.13 39.41
CA SER A 58 -5.55 7.38 39.45
C SER A 58 -4.98 7.17 40.87
N PRO A 59 -3.98 6.31 41.07
CA PRO A 59 -2.96 6.53 42.07
C PRO A 59 -1.78 7.28 41.41
N GLY A 60 -1.20 8.23 42.14
CA GLY A 60 -0.12 9.11 41.71
C GLY A 60 1.20 8.40 41.28
N PRO A 61 2.29 9.16 41.16
CA PRO A 61 3.44 8.80 40.33
C PRO A 61 4.07 7.46 40.73
N HIS A 62 4.29 6.63 39.72
CA HIS A 62 4.80 5.27 39.82
C HIS A 62 6.27 5.24 40.26
N ALA A 63 6.53 4.81 41.50
CA ALA A 63 7.85 4.32 41.91
C ALA A 63 7.85 2.81 42.25
N ASP A 64 6.76 2.25 42.80
CA ASP A 64 6.82 0.93 43.44
C ASP A 64 5.75 -0.05 42.96
N LEU A 65 5.84 -0.53 41.71
CA LEU A 65 5.03 -1.67 41.25
C LEU A 65 5.86 -2.96 41.11
N PRO A 66 5.40 -4.08 41.69
CA PRO A 66 6.11 -5.36 41.64
C PRO A 66 6.19 -5.92 40.20
N PRO A 67 7.24 -6.71 39.89
CA PRO A 67 7.59 -7.12 38.51
C PRO A 67 6.47 -7.91 37.81
N SER A 68 5.61 -8.61 38.55
CA SER A 68 4.48 -9.37 37.98
C SER A 68 3.41 -8.49 37.33
N ARG A 69 3.18 -7.26 37.82
CA ARG A 69 2.18 -6.32 37.24
C ARG A 69 2.72 -5.49 36.07
N LYS A 70 4.04 -5.36 35.93
CA LYS A 70 4.64 -4.71 34.74
C LYS A 70 4.34 -5.50 33.45
N SER A 71 4.13 -6.80 33.55
CA SER A 71 3.78 -7.68 32.42
C SER A 71 2.36 -7.46 31.90
N LEU A 72 1.39 -7.24 32.80
CA LEU A 72 -0.01 -6.99 32.43
C LEU A 72 -0.20 -5.61 31.80
N VAL A 73 0.51 -4.58 32.27
CA VAL A 73 0.46 -3.25 31.66
C VAL A 73 1.01 -3.27 30.21
N ARG A 74 2.02 -4.11 29.92
CA ARG A 74 2.50 -4.33 28.53
C ARG A 74 1.47 -5.03 27.65
N LEU A 75 0.69 -5.96 28.20
CA LEU A 75 -0.40 -6.62 27.47
C LEU A 75 -1.57 -5.67 27.14
N TRP A 76 -1.67 -4.55 27.86
CA TRP A 76 -2.77 -3.60 27.80
C TRP A 76 -2.41 -2.31 27.06
N GLN A 77 -1.18 -2.20 26.55
CA GLN A 77 -0.87 -1.22 25.50
C GLN A 77 -1.67 -1.63 24.26
N ILE A 78 -2.79 -0.92 24.05
CA ILE A 78 -3.38 -0.75 22.73
C ILE A 78 -2.21 -0.50 21.78
N ARG A 79 -2.15 -1.23 20.66
CA ARG A 79 -1.05 -1.19 19.67
C ARG A 79 -0.95 0.16 18.95
N SER A 80 -0.95 1.29 19.67
CA SER A 80 -0.51 2.56 19.15
C SER A 80 1.01 2.47 19.02
N ASP A 81 1.50 2.55 17.80
CA ASP A 81 2.92 2.69 17.53
C ASP A 81 3.45 3.91 18.30
N GLN A 82 4.28 3.67 19.31
CA GLN A 82 4.83 4.71 20.19
C GLN A 82 5.58 5.76 19.36
N GLN A 83 6.20 5.35 18.26
CA GLN A 83 6.94 6.24 17.37
C GLN A 83 6.03 7.25 16.68
N LEU A 84 4.80 6.88 16.30
CA LEU A 84 3.84 7.81 15.71
C LEU A 84 3.40 8.88 16.72
N THR A 85 3.26 8.49 17.98
CA THR A 85 2.90 9.43 19.06
C THR A 85 4.05 10.40 19.33
N GLU A 86 5.29 9.89 19.35
CA GLU A 86 6.49 10.73 19.49
C GLU A 86 6.66 11.69 18.30
N ASP A 87 6.47 11.21 17.07
CA ASP A 87 6.55 12.04 15.86
C ASP A 87 5.46 13.13 15.87
N TYR A 88 4.22 12.80 16.28
CA TYR A 88 3.15 13.78 16.46
C TYR A 88 3.48 14.86 17.50
N PHE A 89 4.05 14.47 18.65
CA PHE A 89 4.49 15.44 19.64
C PHE A 89 5.64 16.31 19.12
N ARG A 90 6.60 15.75 18.38
CA ARG A 90 7.66 16.53 17.74
C ARG A 90 7.10 17.54 16.73
N PHE A 91 6.10 17.14 15.94
CA PHE A 91 5.39 18.03 15.02
C PHE A 91 4.75 19.21 15.77
N ILE A 92 3.98 18.94 16.83
CA ILE A 92 3.38 20.01 17.66
C ILE A 92 4.44 20.92 18.28
N GLU A 93 5.53 20.33 18.76
CA GLU A 93 6.64 21.06 19.38
C GLU A 93 7.51 21.80 18.35
N GLY A 94 7.25 21.66 17.05
CA GLY A 94 8.04 22.28 15.98
C GLY A 94 9.46 21.74 15.88
N LYS A 95 9.70 20.52 16.37
CA LYS A 95 11.02 19.85 16.40
C LYS A 95 11.25 18.92 15.21
N GLU A 96 10.47 19.06 14.14
CA GLU A 96 10.74 18.31 12.92
C GLU A 96 12.04 18.80 12.27
N GLU A 97 12.84 17.85 11.79
CA GLU A 97 14.00 18.19 10.99
C GLU A 97 13.50 18.82 9.69
N PRO A 98 13.98 20.03 9.33
CA PRO A 98 13.55 20.67 8.10
C PRO A 98 13.93 19.80 6.90
N ASP A 99 13.06 19.81 5.89
CA ASP A 99 13.32 19.10 4.64
C ASP A 99 14.62 19.62 4.01
N LYS A 100 15.47 18.67 3.60
CA LYS A 100 16.74 18.99 2.93
C LYS A 100 16.46 19.58 1.55
N CYS A 101 17.20 20.61 1.16
CA CYS A 101 17.10 21.20 -0.18
C CYS A 101 17.82 20.35 -1.24
N ASP A 102 17.45 20.55 -2.50
CA ASP A 102 18.17 19.97 -3.65
C ASP A 102 19.63 20.48 -3.73
N GLN A 103 20.56 19.57 -4.00
CA GLN A 103 22.01 19.80 -4.04
C GLN A 103 22.71 18.82 -5.01
N ALA A 104 24.02 18.99 -5.22
CA ALA A 104 24.81 18.05 -6.01
C ALA A 104 24.66 16.61 -5.47
N SER A 105 24.46 15.69 -6.40
CA SER A 105 23.99 14.34 -6.14
C SER A 105 24.75 13.29 -6.92
N VAL A 106 24.69 12.05 -6.47
CA VAL A 106 25.16 10.90 -7.24
C VAL A 106 23.94 10.20 -7.84
N ILE A 107 23.98 9.92 -9.14
CA ILE A 107 22.87 9.29 -9.86
C ILE A 107 23.37 7.98 -10.47
N ILE A 108 22.75 6.87 -10.08
CA ILE A 108 23.13 5.53 -10.51
C ILE A 108 22.14 5.07 -11.57
N GLY A 109 22.65 4.72 -12.74
CA GLY A 109 21.86 4.24 -13.87
C GLY A 109 21.75 5.28 -14.97
N LYS A 110 22.44 5.02 -16.09
CA LYS A 110 22.50 5.91 -17.28
C LYS A 110 21.26 5.84 -18.18
N GLY A 111 20.13 5.36 -17.65
CA GLY A 111 18.86 5.28 -18.37
C GLY A 111 18.17 6.64 -18.53
N LYS A 112 16.97 6.64 -19.13
CA LYS A 112 16.20 7.88 -19.39
C LYS A 112 16.01 8.72 -18.12
N LEU A 113 15.64 8.08 -17.00
CA LEU A 113 15.42 8.78 -15.73
C LEU A 113 16.70 9.35 -15.14
N GLY A 114 17.79 8.58 -15.13
CA GLY A 114 19.06 9.08 -14.60
C GLY A 114 19.59 10.28 -15.40
N GLN A 115 19.55 10.20 -16.73
CA GLN A 115 19.94 11.32 -17.59
C GLN A 115 19.05 12.55 -17.38
N ALA A 116 17.74 12.34 -17.26
CA ALA A 116 16.80 13.43 -16.99
C ALA A 116 17.08 14.08 -15.63
N LEU A 117 17.33 13.30 -14.57
CA LEU A 117 17.65 13.86 -13.25
C LEU A 117 18.94 14.70 -13.24
N VAL A 118 19.96 14.30 -14.01
CA VAL A 118 21.18 15.13 -14.20
C VAL A 118 20.80 16.46 -14.86
N GLN A 119 19.99 16.42 -15.93
CA GLN A 119 19.54 17.64 -16.63
C GLN A 119 18.61 18.53 -15.79
N TRP A 120 17.91 17.93 -14.82
CA TRP A 120 17.00 18.63 -13.92
C TRP A 120 17.70 19.16 -12.67
N GLY A 121 18.92 18.69 -12.40
CA GLY A 121 19.82 19.24 -11.40
C GLY A 121 20.18 20.68 -11.74
N GLY A 122 19.55 21.63 -11.03
CA GLY A 122 19.64 23.07 -11.35
C GLY A 122 20.40 23.92 -10.34
N MET A 123 21.10 23.32 -9.37
CA MET A 123 21.87 24.07 -8.34
C MET A 123 23.37 23.72 -8.33
N GLY A 124 23.85 22.93 -9.28
CA GLY A 124 25.27 22.64 -9.47
C GLY A 124 25.45 21.67 -10.62
N GLU A 125 26.30 22.01 -11.59
CA GLU A 125 26.70 21.17 -12.73
C GLU A 125 27.53 19.94 -12.31
N ASP A 126 27.39 19.51 -11.06
CA ASP A 126 28.27 18.61 -10.33
C ASP A 126 27.62 17.26 -10.02
N ASP A 127 26.46 16.99 -10.61
CA ASP A 127 25.81 15.69 -10.48
C ASP A 127 26.68 14.60 -11.13
N LEU A 128 27.02 13.58 -10.35
CA LEU A 128 27.87 12.48 -10.82
C LEU A 128 27.01 11.32 -11.31
N LEU A 129 27.04 11.05 -12.62
CA LEU A 129 26.30 9.96 -13.25
C LEU A 129 27.13 8.66 -13.31
N LEU A 130 26.72 7.66 -12.54
CA LEU A 130 27.38 6.36 -12.41
C LEU A 130 26.69 5.26 -13.24
N GLY A 131 27.50 4.37 -13.79
CA GLY A 131 27.13 3.12 -14.44
C GLY A 131 27.15 1.91 -13.49
N ARG A 132 27.06 0.70 -14.04
CA ARG A 132 26.98 -0.55 -13.28
C ARG A 132 28.27 -0.91 -12.54
N ASP A 133 29.41 -0.55 -13.10
CA ASP A 133 30.73 -0.93 -12.59
C ASP A 133 31.40 0.19 -11.76
N ASP A 134 30.74 1.35 -11.68
CA ASP A 134 31.29 2.50 -10.99
C ASP A 134 31.04 2.40 -9.48
N CYS A 135 32.04 2.80 -8.69
CA CYS A 135 31.93 2.81 -7.23
C CYS A 135 31.21 4.06 -6.74
N ILE A 136 30.32 3.89 -5.75
CA ILE A 136 29.65 5.01 -5.10
C ILE A 136 30.66 5.74 -4.19
N PRO A 137 30.95 7.03 -4.43
CA PRO A 137 31.92 7.74 -3.61
C PRO A 137 31.37 8.01 -2.20
N THR A 138 32.26 8.10 -1.22
CA THR A 138 31.90 8.50 0.15
C THR A 138 31.88 10.03 0.31
N VAL A 139 32.65 10.73 -0.53
CA VAL A 139 32.75 12.19 -0.59
C VAL A 139 32.58 12.64 -2.03
N LEU A 140 31.69 13.60 -2.27
CA LEU A 140 31.47 14.20 -3.58
C LEU A 140 32.15 15.56 -3.64
N THR A 141 33.11 15.73 -4.55
CA THR A 141 33.77 17.02 -4.79
C THR A 141 33.01 17.77 -5.89
N VAL A 142 32.52 18.95 -5.55
CA VAL A 142 31.79 19.84 -6.47
C VAL A 142 32.75 20.86 -7.11
N SER A 143 32.36 21.47 -8.23
CA SER A 143 33.12 22.41 -9.06
C SER A 143 33.78 23.56 -8.29
N ASN A 144 33.16 24.02 -7.19
CA ASN A 144 33.71 25.05 -6.32
C ASN A 144 34.80 24.55 -5.34
N GLY A 145 35.22 23.29 -5.45
CA GLY A 145 36.22 22.65 -4.60
C GLY A 145 35.68 22.16 -3.25
N CYS A 146 34.39 22.34 -2.95
CA CYS A 146 33.79 21.86 -1.71
C CYS A 146 33.62 20.34 -1.74
N ALA A 147 33.88 19.71 -0.59
CA ALA A 147 33.76 18.27 -0.39
C ALA A 147 32.48 17.96 0.40
N LEU A 148 31.47 17.43 -0.28
CA LEU A 148 30.19 17.04 0.32
C LEU A 148 30.29 15.63 0.89
N LYS A 149 30.10 15.51 2.21
CA LYS A 149 29.98 14.21 2.90
C LYS A 149 28.56 13.69 2.96
N MET A 150 27.55 14.54 2.79
CA MET A 150 26.14 14.16 2.76
C MET A 150 25.54 14.64 1.46
N PHE A 151 24.99 13.72 0.67
CA PHE A 151 24.36 13.99 -0.61
C PHE A 151 23.40 12.85 -0.97
N PRO A 152 22.30 13.13 -1.69
CA PRO A 152 21.40 12.07 -2.10
C PRO A 152 22.04 11.22 -3.19
N VAL A 153 21.79 9.91 -3.12
CA VAL A 153 22.26 8.93 -4.10
C VAL A 153 21.03 8.34 -4.80
N TYR A 154 20.68 8.86 -5.97
CA TYR A 154 19.53 8.42 -6.75
C TYR A 154 19.78 7.07 -7.40
N VAL A 155 18.89 6.12 -7.12
CA VAL A 155 18.93 4.76 -7.67
C VAL A 155 17.91 4.68 -8.81
N CYS A 156 18.38 4.84 -10.04
CA CYS A 156 17.59 4.86 -11.27
C CYS A 156 17.79 3.60 -12.13
N VAL A 157 18.28 2.51 -11.52
CA VAL A 157 18.36 1.18 -12.13
C VAL A 157 17.01 0.47 -12.06
N PRO A 158 16.74 -0.51 -12.95
CA PRO A 158 15.54 -1.34 -12.84
C PRO A 158 15.52 -2.14 -11.53
N GLU A 159 14.33 -2.58 -11.12
CA GLU A 159 14.05 -3.21 -9.82
C GLU A 159 14.97 -4.40 -9.51
N TRP A 160 15.21 -5.26 -10.51
CA TRP A 160 16.05 -6.45 -10.35
C TRP A 160 17.55 -6.14 -10.16
N GLU A 161 18.00 -4.91 -10.44
CA GLU A 161 19.38 -4.46 -10.22
C GLU A 161 19.55 -3.71 -8.90
N VAL A 162 18.46 -3.33 -8.22
CA VAL A 162 18.51 -2.55 -6.98
C VAL A 162 19.32 -3.26 -5.89
N GLU A 163 19.21 -4.59 -5.78
CA GLU A 163 19.96 -5.37 -4.79
C GLU A 163 21.47 -5.22 -4.97
N SER A 164 21.96 -5.25 -6.21
CA SER A 164 23.39 -5.07 -6.51
C SER A 164 23.90 -3.69 -6.08
N VAL A 165 23.08 -2.65 -6.24
CA VAL A 165 23.41 -1.29 -5.80
C VAL A 165 23.49 -1.21 -4.28
N ILE A 166 22.58 -1.85 -3.55
CA ILE A 166 22.61 -1.88 -2.08
C ILE A 166 23.87 -2.59 -1.56
N LEU A 167 24.26 -3.70 -2.21
CA LEU A 167 25.45 -4.47 -1.87
C LEU A 167 26.74 -3.70 -2.17
N GLY A 168 26.80 -3.01 -3.31
CA GLY A 168 27.93 -2.16 -3.71
C GLY A 168 28.02 -0.83 -2.95
N CYS A 169 26.95 -0.40 -2.28
CA CYS A 169 26.91 0.86 -1.54
C CYS A 169 27.67 0.77 -0.21
N PRO A 170 28.62 1.71 0.05
CA PRO A 170 29.26 1.84 1.35
C PRO A 170 28.22 1.94 2.47
N LYS A 171 28.44 1.21 3.58
CA LYS A 171 27.45 1.10 4.67
C LYS A 171 26.99 2.46 5.21
N GLU A 172 27.92 3.41 5.29
CA GLU A 172 27.67 4.79 5.73
C GLU A 172 26.77 5.60 4.79
N LYS A 173 26.70 5.21 3.51
CA LYS A 173 25.89 5.87 2.47
C LYS A 173 24.53 5.22 2.23
N ARG A 174 24.23 4.09 2.85
CA ARG A 174 22.97 3.37 2.61
C ARG A 174 21.71 4.17 2.98
N ASN A 175 21.80 5.02 4.00
CA ASN A 175 20.70 5.90 4.39
C ASN A 175 20.53 7.11 3.44
N ASP A 176 21.52 7.37 2.59
CA ASP A 176 21.48 8.42 1.58
C ASP A 176 20.93 7.93 0.23
N LEU A 177 20.63 6.64 0.10
CA LEU A 177 20.01 6.07 -1.10
C LEU A 177 18.58 6.61 -1.27
N VAL A 178 18.28 7.00 -2.50
CA VAL A 178 16.98 7.48 -2.96
C VAL A 178 16.47 6.53 -4.03
N PHE A 179 15.51 5.68 -3.68
CA PHE A 179 14.92 4.72 -4.61
C PHE A 179 13.86 5.39 -5.48
N MET A 180 13.97 5.23 -6.80
CA MET A 180 13.08 5.84 -7.80
C MET A 180 12.27 4.80 -8.58
N GLN A 181 12.18 3.57 -8.08
CA GLN A 181 11.44 2.47 -8.71
C GLN A 181 9.94 2.64 -8.53
N SER A 182 9.14 2.18 -9.50
CA SER A 182 7.68 2.20 -9.41
C SER A 182 7.10 0.95 -8.74
N ALA A 183 7.82 -0.17 -8.75
CA ALA A 183 7.35 -1.42 -8.14
C ALA A 183 7.54 -1.48 -6.62
N CYS A 184 6.95 -2.50 -5.98
CA CYS A 184 7.05 -2.69 -4.53
C CYS A 184 8.41 -3.30 -4.14
N LEU A 185 9.32 -2.47 -3.62
CA LEU A 185 10.64 -2.91 -3.14
C LEU A 185 10.63 -3.36 -1.66
N GLU A 186 9.49 -3.32 -0.98
CA GLU A 186 9.43 -3.48 0.49
C GLU A 186 10.07 -4.80 0.96
N THR A 187 9.80 -5.91 0.28
CA THR A 187 10.37 -7.23 0.62
C THR A 187 11.89 -7.26 0.44
N LEU A 188 12.42 -6.58 -0.58
CA LEU A 188 13.86 -6.47 -0.81
C LEU A 188 14.52 -5.60 0.25
N LEU A 189 13.99 -4.39 0.47
CA LEU A 189 14.56 -3.41 1.40
C LEU A 189 14.52 -3.90 2.85
N LYS A 190 13.51 -4.71 3.22
CA LYS A 190 13.44 -5.35 4.55
C LYS A 190 14.65 -6.24 4.85
N ARG A 191 15.16 -7.00 3.86
CA ARG A 191 16.33 -7.88 4.05
C ARG A 191 17.58 -7.11 4.46
N TYR A 192 17.70 -5.87 4.02
CA TYR A 192 18.85 -5.01 4.27
C TYR A 192 18.60 -3.96 5.38
N GLY A 193 17.44 -4.01 6.05
CA GLY A 193 17.07 -3.03 7.08
C GLY A 193 16.75 -1.63 6.55
N LEU A 194 16.48 -1.50 5.25
CA LEU A 194 16.20 -0.23 4.55
C LEU A 194 14.69 0.04 4.37
N ALA A 195 13.82 -0.88 4.76
CA ALA A 195 12.37 -0.63 4.77
C ALA A 195 11.96 0.14 6.03
N ASN A 196 12.38 1.41 6.12
CA ASN A 196 12.15 2.26 7.29
C ASN A 196 11.88 3.72 6.90
N LYS A 197 11.47 4.54 7.88
CA LYS A 197 11.13 5.97 7.66
C LYS A 197 12.29 6.89 7.27
N ARG A 198 13.55 6.45 7.42
CA ARG A 198 14.73 7.23 7.04
C ARG A 198 15.09 7.03 5.56
N THR A 199 14.85 5.82 5.06
CA THR A 199 15.19 5.46 3.69
C THR A 199 14.31 6.22 2.72
N THR A 200 14.93 6.90 1.76
CA THR A 200 14.20 7.76 0.83
C THR A 200 13.66 6.93 -0.31
N GLN A 201 12.35 7.00 -0.52
CA GLN A 201 11.67 6.32 -1.61
C GLN A 201 10.72 7.29 -2.30
N CYS A 202 10.87 7.38 -3.60
CA CYS A 202 10.01 8.13 -4.50
C CYS A 202 9.18 7.12 -5.30
N LEU A 203 7.88 7.34 -5.33
CA LEU A 203 6.92 6.59 -6.11
C LEU A 203 6.55 7.43 -7.34
N PRO A 204 7.24 7.24 -8.48
CA PRO A 204 7.00 8.06 -9.67
C PRO A 204 5.68 7.69 -10.34
N TYR A 205 4.82 8.70 -10.51
CA TYR A 205 3.67 8.65 -11.41
C TYR A 205 3.87 9.61 -12.58
N PHE A 206 5.05 9.55 -13.18
CA PHE A 206 5.35 10.28 -14.40
C PHE A 206 6.18 9.38 -15.32
N SER A 207 6.23 9.74 -16.58
CA SER A 207 7.09 9.10 -17.57
C SER A 207 7.91 10.15 -18.29
N ILE A 208 9.06 9.78 -18.80
CA ILE A 208 9.88 10.69 -19.61
C ILE A 208 9.57 10.44 -21.07
N SER A 209 9.08 11.48 -21.75
CA SER A 209 8.80 11.45 -23.18
C SER A 209 10.10 11.21 -23.99
N PRO A 210 9.99 10.82 -25.27
CA PRO A 210 11.17 10.71 -26.14
C PRO A 210 12.00 12.00 -26.24
N PHE A 211 11.37 13.17 -25.99
CA PHE A 211 12.01 14.48 -26.00
C PHE A 211 12.63 14.87 -24.64
N GLY A 212 12.67 13.97 -23.66
CA GLY A 212 13.26 14.24 -22.34
C GLY A 212 12.36 15.06 -21.40
N LEU A 213 11.15 15.45 -21.85
CA LEU A 213 10.19 16.15 -21.01
C LEU A 213 9.41 15.17 -20.13
N PRO A 214 9.20 15.49 -18.84
CA PRO A 214 8.34 14.69 -17.99
C PRO A 214 6.88 14.83 -18.42
N VAL A 215 6.15 13.71 -18.38
CA VAL A 215 4.71 13.63 -18.63
C VAL A 215 4.08 13.13 -17.34
N GLU A 216 3.30 13.99 -16.70
CA GLU A 216 2.63 13.69 -15.45
C GLU A 216 1.52 12.64 -15.63
N GLY A 217 1.35 11.80 -14.62
CA GLY A 217 0.33 10.75 -14.53
C GLY A 217 -0.77 11.04 -13.51
N ARG A 218 -0.81 12.26 -12.96
CA ARG A 218 -1.84 12.74 -12.05
C ARG A 218 -3.16 12.89 -12.79
N VAL A 219 -4.24 12.41 -12.17
CA VAL A 219 -5.58 12.41 -12.76
C VAL A 219 -6.59 12.83 -11.71
N GLN A 220 -7.52 13.72 -12.05
CA GLN A 220 -8.71 13.94 -11.24
C GLN A 220 -9.73 12.85 -11.59
N TYR A 221 -10.09 12.00 -10.62
CA TYR A 221 -10.97 10.85 -10.86
C TYR A 221 -12.37 11.02 -10.28
N ASP A 222 -12.54 11.90 -9.29
CA ASP A 222 -13.82 12.11 -8.61
C ASP A 222 -13.86 13.51 -8.01
N ILE A 223 -15.04 13.94 -7.58
CA ILE A 223 -15.26 15.18 -6.84
C ILE A 223 -15.87 14.78 -5.50
N SER A 224 -15.32 15.31 -4.41
CA SER A 224 -15.86 15.06 -3.10
C SER A 224 -17.27 15.63 -2.97
N LYS A 225 -18.23 14.77 -2.60
CA LYS A 225 -19.63 15.17 -2.40
C LYS A 225 -19.84 16.04 -1.16
N THR A 226 -18.85 16.12 -0.27
CA THR A 226 -18.96 16.81 1.02
C THR A 226 -18.52 18.27 0.92
N ASP A 227 -17.38 18.52 0.28
CA ASP A 227 -16.73 19.84 0.19
C ASP A 227 -16.56 20.34 -1.25
N GLY A 228 -16.83 19.52 -2.27
CA GLY A 228 -16.68 19.89 -3.67
C GLY A 228 -15.24 19.86 -4.18
N GLU A 229 -14.30 19.41 -3.36
CA GLU A 229 -12.88 19.40 -3.72
C GLU A 229 -12.57 18.26 -4.72
N PRO A 230 -11.70 18.52 -5.72
CA PRO A 230 -11.28 17.50 -6.68
C PRO A 230 -10.42 16.43 -5.99
N LYS A 231 -10.76 15.17 -6.23
CA LYS A 231 -9.94 14.03 -5.77
C LYS A 231 -8.99 13.59 -6.87
N PHE A 232 -7.74 13.41 -6.50
CA PHE A 232 -6.67 13.01 -7.43
C PHE A 232 -6.18 11.59 -7.17
N ALA A 233 -5.74 10.95 -8.24
CA ALA A 233 -5.02 9.69 -8.25
C ALA A 233 -3.73 9.85 -9.06
N GLY A 234 -2.76 8.96 -8.85
CA GLY A 234 -1.51 8.96 -9.59
C GLY A 234 -0.62 10.18 -9.32
N GLN A 235 -0.60 10.67 -8.09
CA GLN A 235 0.32 11.74 -7.69
C GLN A 235 1.70 11.14 -7.39
N THR A 236 2.75 11.76 -7.91
CA THR A 236 4.12 11.37 -7.55
C THR A 236 4.34 11.69 -6.07
N ALA A 237 4.82 10.70 -5.32
CA ALA A 237 4.93 10.82 -3.86
C ALA A 237 6.30 10.42 -3.37
N VAL A 238 6.83 11.14 -2.38
CA VAL A 238 8.15 10.88 -1.82
C VAL A 238 8.12 10.89 -0.30
N CYS A 239 8.89 9.98 0.30
CA CYS A 239 9.12 9.89 1.73
C CYS A 239 10.60 9.69 2.05
N GLY A 240 10.97 9.83 3.34
CA GLY A 240 12.32 9.58 3.85
C GLY A 240 13.19 10.83 3.99
N THR A 241 14.46 10.62 4.32
CA THR A 241 15.41 11.68 4.71
C THR A 241 15.67 12.73 3.62
N TRP A 242 15.66 12.33 2.35
CA TRP A 242 15.92 13.20 1.20
C TRP A 242 14.64 13.64 0.47
N ARG A 243 13.47 13.47 1.09
CA ARG A 243 12.16 13.75 0.47
C ARG A 243 12.04 15.18 -0.08
N GLY A 244 12.56 16.17 0.65
CA GLY A 244 12.61 17.57 0.21
C GLY A 244 13.42 17.76 -1.06
N ALA A 245 14.66 17.26 -1.07
CA ALA A 245 15.58 17.40 -2.19
C ALA A 245 15.03 16.79 -3.48
N VAL A 246 14.41 15.61 -3.36
CA VAL A 246 13.71 14.96 -4.48
C VAL A 246 12.54 15.80 -4.96
N ALA A 247 11.69 16.29 -4.05
CA ALA A 247 10.52 17.07 -4.41
C ALA A 247 10.92 18.39 -5.08
N ASP A 248 11.90 19.11 -4.54
CA ASP A 248 12.43 20.35 -5.12
C ASP A 248 12.97 20.11 -6.53
N ARG A 249 13.75 19.04 -6.72
CA ARG A 249 14.31 18.68 -8.03
C ARG A 249 13.23 18.38 -9.07
N LEU A 250 12.19 17.64 -8.70
CA LEU A 250 11.09 17.31 -9.60
C LEU A 250 10.18 18.52 -9.88
N ARG A 251 9.91 19.36 -8.87
CA ARG A 251 9.10 20.58 -9.00
C ARG A 251 9.73 21.62 -9.92
N LYS A 252 11.07 21.65 -10.07
CA LYS A 252 11.76 22.46 -11.09
C LYS A 252 11.35 22.15 -12.53
N LYS A 253 10.66 21.03 -12.76
CA LYS A 253 10.12 20.62 -14.07
C LYS A 253 8.60 20.55 -14.06
N ASP A 254 7.97 21.36 -13.20
CA ASP A 254 6.51 21.50 -13.08
C ASP A 254 5.77 20.19 -12.78
N LEU A 255 6.46 19.20 -12.19
CA LEU A 255 5.84 17.99 -11.69
C LEU A 255 5.20 18.24 -10.32
N HIS A 256 3.96 17.77 -10.15
CA HIS A 256 3.33 17.73 -8.84
C HIS A 256 3.89 16.59 -8.01
N VAL A 257 4.51 16.95 -6.87
CA VAL A 257 5.09 15.99 -5.94
C VAL A 257 4.54 16.21 -4.54
N GLU A 258 3.93 15.16 -4.00
CA GLU A 258 3.52 15.09 -2.61
C GLU A 258 4.66 14.58 -1.73
N VAL A 259 5.03 15.39 -0.75
CA VAL A 259 5.94 14.98 0.32
C VAL A 259 5.08 14.43 1.45
N MET A 260 5.33 13.20 1.86
CA MET A 260 4.50 12.52 2.84
C MET A 260 5.30 11.62 3.77
N ASP A 261 4.65 11.24 4.87
CA ASP A 261 5.22 10.31 5.83
C ASP A 261 5.19 8.89 5.28
N TYR A 262 6.15 8.09 5.76
CA TYR A 262 6.34 6.70 5.33
C TYR A 262 5.04 5.87 5.39
N THR A 263 4.21 6.07 6.41
CA THR A 263 2.95 5.32 6.58
C THR A 263 1.92 5.62 5.50
N TYR A 264 1.80 6.89 5.09
CA TYR A 264 0.88 7.28 4.01
C TYR A 264 1.46 6.91 2.65
N TRP A 265 2.76 7.13 2.45
CA TRP A 265 3.49 6.72 1.26
C TRP A 265 3.34 5.22 1.00
N ARG A 266 3.49 4.39 2.04
CA ARG A 266 3.34 2.93 1.94
C ARG A 266 1.96 2.52 1.46
N LYS A 267 0.89 3.26 1.80
CA LYS A 267 -0.46 3.00 1.28
C LYS A 267 -0.54 3.26 -0.22
N GLN A 268 0.03 4.36 -0.70
CA GLN A 268 0.08 4.68 -2.12
C GLN A 268 0.97 3.72 -2.93
N MET A 269 2.09 3.26 -2.34
CA MET A 269 2.95 2.24 -2.95
C MET A 269 2.19 0.92 -3.15
N LEU A 270 1.41 0.49 -2.15
CA LEU A 270 0.58 -0.71 -2.28
C LEU A 270 -0.55 -0.50 -3.29
N GLU A 271 -1.17 0.68 -3.34
CA GLU A 271 -2.15 1.00 -4.38
C GLU A 271 -1.54 0.92 -5.80
N ARG A 272 -0.32 1.44 -5.98
CA ARG A 272 0.44 1.31 -7.24
C ARG A 272 0.66 -0.16 -7.60
N LEU A 273 1.06 -0.98 -6.62
CA LEU A 273 1.26 -2.41 -6.79
C LEU A 273 -0.02 -3.10 -7.28
N LEU A 274 -1.18 -2.77 -6.70
CA LEU A 274 -2.47 -3.31 -7.13
C LEU A 274 -2.77 -2.91 -8.57
N PHE A 275 -2.61 -1.64 -8.91
CA PHE A 275 -2.81 -1.14 -10.28
C PHE A 275 -1.94 -1.89 -11.30
N ASP A 276 -0.62 -1.97 -11.06
CA ASP A 276 0.30 -2.61 -12.00
C ASP A 276 0.07 -4.14 -12.08
N SER A 277 -0.37 -4.77 -10.99
CA SER A 277 -0.60 -6.22 -10.93
C SER A 277 -1.89 -6.62 -11.67
N VAL A 278 -3.00 -5.93 -11.38
CA VAL A 278 -4.33 -6.23 -11.92
C VAL A 278 -4.38 -5.97 -13.42
N PHE A 279 -4.00 -4.78 -13.88
CA PHE A 279 -4.10 -4.45 -15.31
C PHE A 279 -3.14 -5.28 -16.17
N GLY A 280 -1.93 -5.58 -15.68
CA GLY A 280 -1.01 -6.47 -16.39
C GLY A 280 -1.54 -7.89 -16.55
N LEU A 281 -2.22 -8.41 -15.51
CA LEU A 281 -2.81 -9.74 -15.50
C LEU A 281 -4.04 -9.81 -16.40
N LEU A 282 -4.98 -8.88 -16.25
CA LEU A 282 -6.22 -8.84 -17.05
C LEU A 282 -5.95 -8.62 -18.54
N ALA A 283 -4.95 -7.81 -18.88
CA ALA A 283 -4.52 -7.65 -20.27
C ALA A 283 -4.04 -8.97 -20.90
N CYS A 284 -3.43 -9.83 -20.10
CA CYS A 284 -2.98 -11.15 -20.55
C CYS A 284 -4.17 -12.10 -20.72
N VAL A 285 -5.09 -12.13 -19.74
CA VAL A 285 -6.29 -12.98 -19.75
C VAL A 285 -7.22 -12.63 -20.92
N HIS A 286 -7.44 -11.34 -21.15
CA HIS A 286 -8.33 -10.82 -22.19
C HIS A 286 -7.62 -10.54 -23.52
N ALA A 287 -6.38 -10.98 -23.71
CA ALA A 287 -5.62 -10.73 -24.95
C ALA A 287 -6.35 -11.20 -26.23
N GLY A 288 -7.25 -12.18 -26.13
CA GLY A 288 -8.07 -12.69 -27.23
C GLY A 288 -9.34 -11.90 -27.53
N SER A 289 -9.80 -11.06 -26.60
CA SER A 289 -11.05 -10.29 -26.69
C SER A 289 -10.89 -8.98 -27.49
N GLY A 290 -9.64 -8.59 -27.79
CA GLY A 290 -9.31 -7.50 -28.70
C GLY A 290 -9.03 -6.17 -28.02
N GLU A 291 -9.22 -6.07 -26.70
CA GLU A 291 -8.82 -4.93 -25.88
C GLU A 291 -7.30 -4.80 -25.86
N LYS A 292 -6.83 -3.57 -26.09
CA LYS A 292 -5.41 -3.27 -26.23
C LYS A 292 -4.93 -2.26 -25.21
N THR A 293 -5.82 -1.48 -24.59
CA THR A 293 -5.44 -0.33 -23.78
C THR A 293 -5.96 -0.38 -22.35
N TYR A 294 -5.34 0.39 -21.44
CA TYR A 294 -5.80 0.52 -20.05
C TYR A 294 -7.23 1.06 -20.00
N GLY A 295 -7.56 2.04 -20.85
CA GLY A 295 -8.88 2.64 -20.92
C GLY A 295 -9.96 1.66 -21.37
N GLU A 296 -9.67 0.86 -22.40
CA GLU A 296 -10.60 -0.16 -22.90
C GLU A 296 -10.88 -1.24 -21.85
N LEU A 297 -9.84 -1.74 -21.17
CA LEU A 297 -10.01 -2.70 -20.07
C LEU A 297 -10.81 -2.10 -18.91
N ALA A 298 -10.50 -0.86 -18.53
CA ALA A 298 -11.18 -0.17 -17.44
C ALA A 298 -12.67 0.08 -17.73
N GLN A 299 -13.05 0.24 -19.00
CA GLN A 299 -14.45 0.44 -19.40
C GLN A 299 -15.21 -0.88 -19.57
N ASN A 300 -14.59 -1.88 -20.19
CA ASN A 300 -15.28 -3.12 -20.55
C ASN A 300 -15.34 -4.13 -19.40
N HIS A 301 -14.31 -4.15 -18.55
CA HIS A 301 -14.12 -5.16 -17.49
C HIS A 301 -14.08 -4.54 -16.09
N TRP A 302 -14.84 -3.46 -15.88
CA TRP A 302 -14.77 -2.67 -14.66
C TRP A 302 -15.21 -3.43 -13.39
N GLU A 303 -16.19 -4.34 -13.49
CA GLU A 303 -16.66 -5.16 -12.36
C GLU A 303 -15.56 -6.12 -11.90
N GLU A 304 -14.93 -6.81 -12.86
CA GLU A 304 -13.82 -7.73 -12.64
C GLU A 304 -12.61 -7.02 -12.02
N ILE A 305 -12.31 -5.81 -12.49
CA ILE A 305 -11.26 -4.95 -11.91
C ILE A 305 -11.60 -4.57 -10.47
N ASP A 306 -12.82 -4.08 -10.21
CA ASP A 306 -13.23 -3.63 -8.88
C ASP A 306 -13.22 -4.78 -7.88
N ASP A 307 -13.72 -5.96 -8.27
CA ASP A 307 -13.75 -7.17 -7.42
C ASP A 307 -12.33 -7.67 -7.12
N MET A 308 -11.45 -7.72 -8.14
CA MET A 308 -10.06 -8.16 -7.94
C MET A 308 -9.27 -7.16 -7.08
N VAL A 309 -9.42 -5.85 -7.32
CA VAL A 309 -8.78 -4.82 -6.48
C VAL A 309 -9.30 -4.90 -5.05
N TRP A 310 -10.60 -5.12 -4.85
CA TRP A 310 -11.19 -5.30 -3.53
C TRP A 310 -10.62 -6.51 -2.80
N GLU A 311 -10.56 -7.67 -3.45
CA GLU A 311 -9.94 -8.89 -2.92
C GLU A 311 -8.49 -8.64 -2.48
N LEU A 312 -7.66 -8.14 -3.41
CA LEU A 312 -6.25 -7.89 -3.16
C LEU A 312 -6.04 -6.85 -2.07
N SER A 313 -6.83 -5.78 -2.05
CA SER A 313 -6.74 -4.72 -1.03
C SER A 313 -6.97 -5.26 0.38
N ARG A 314 -7.95 -6.17 0.54
CA ARG A 314 -8.25 -6.80 1.84
C ARG A 314 -7.17 -7.78 2.24
N ALA A 315 -6.68 -8.59 1.31
CA ALA A 315 -5.60 -9.52 1.58
C ALA A 315 -4.32 -8.79 1.99
N VAL A 316 -3.89 -7.80 1.22
CA VAL A 316 -2.73 -6.96 1.54
C VAL A 316 -2.92 -6.25 2.88
N ALA A 317 -4.10 -5.69 3.15
CA ALA A 317 -4.36 -5.01 4.41
C ALA A 317 -4.21 -5.93 5.63
N ASN A 318 -4.72 -7.17 5.53
CA ASN A 318 -4.63 -8.15 6.60
C ASN A 318 -3.21 -8.72 6.76
N ILE A 319 -2.53 -9.03 5.66
CA ILE A 319 -1.21 -9.69 5.67
C ILE A 319 -0.10 -8.71 6.05
N MET A 320 -0.13 -7.51 5.46
CA MET A 320 0.92 -6.49 5.65
C MET A 320 0.61 -5.51 6.80
N ALA A 321 -0.55 -5.66 7.44
CA ALA A 321 -1.07 -4.78 8.49
C ALA A 321 -1.11 -3.30 8.07
N VAL A 322 -1.57 -3.02 6.85
CA VAL A 322 -1.70 -1.66 6.29
C VAL A 322 -3.15 -1.38 5.93
N VAL A 323 -3.73 -0.33 6.51
CA VAL A 323 -5.06 0.12 6.09
C VAL A 323 -4.92 1.00 4.85
N LEU A 324 -5.34 0.48 3.70
CA LEU A 324 -5.42 1.25 2.45
C LEU A 324 -6.50 2.34 2.53
N LEU A 325 -6.37 3.36 1.68
CA LEU A 325 -7.33 4.45 1.59
C LEU A 325 -8.67 3.94 1.05
N THR A 326 -9.79 4.43 1.59
CA THR A 326 -11.14 3.99 1.17
C THR A 326 -11.35 4.20 -0.33
N HIS A 327 -12.10 3.32 -0.98
CA HIS A 327 -12.36 3.37 -2.43
C HIS A 327 -11.11 3.24 -3.31
N VAL A 328 -10.23 2.27 -3.00
CA VAL A 328 -9.03 1.96 -3.81
C VAL A 328 -9.43 1.61 -5.24
N GLU A 329 -10.50 0.84 -5.41
CA GLU A 329 -11.02 0.38 -6.69
C GLU A 329 -11.31 1.55 -7.64
N ARG A 330 -11.92 2.63 -7.13
CA ARG A 330 -12.20 3.83 -7.92
C ARG A 330 -10.96 4.60 -8.31
N ARG A 331 -9.95 4.69 -7.44
CA ARG A 331 -8.68 5.35 -7.77
C ARG A 331 -7.88 4.58 -8.79
N VAL A 332 -7.80 3.26 -8.64
CA VAL A 332 -7.10 2.36 -9.57
C VAL A 332 -7.73 2.43 -10.96
N ARG A 333 -9.07 2.38 -11.06
CA ARG A 333 -9.77 2.57 -12.33
C ARG A 333 -9.60 3.99 -12.89
N GLY A 334 -9.78 5.02 -12.07
CA GLY A 334 -9.62 6.41 -12.50
C GLY A 334 -8.21 6.72 -13.03
N LEU A 335 -7.19 6.07 -12.48
CA LEU A 335 -5.83 6.14 -12.99
C LEU A 335 -5.71 5.56 -14.41
N ALA A 336 -6.34 4.40 -14.66
CA ALA A 336 -6.36 3.75 -15.97
C ALA A 336 -7.09 4.57 -17.03
N GLU A 337 -8.17 5.25 -16.63
CA GLU A 337 -8.94 6.15 -17.50
C GLU A 337 -8.23 7.49 -17.76
N GLY A 338 -7.17 7.81 -17.02
CA GLY A 338 -6.44 9.06 -17.15
C GLY A 338 -5.64 9.20 -18.45
N PRO A 339 -5.40 10.43 -18.92
CA PRO A 339 -4.74 10.68 -20.21
C PRO A 339 -3.34 10.06 -20.33
N HIS A 340 -2.65 9.86 -19.20
CA HIS A 340 -1.33 9.23 -19.19
C HIS A 340 -1.37 7.72 -19.48
N TRP A 341 -2.37 7.01 -18.96
CA TRP A 341 -2.45 5.55 -19.01
C TRP A 341 -3.44 5.05 -20.06
N ARG A 342 -4.54 5.79 -20.30
CA ARG A 342 -5.68 5.39 -21.12
C ARG A 342 -5.29 4.71 -22.42
N ASP A 343 -4.40 5.32 -23.20
CA ASP A 343 -4.03 4.86 -24.54
C ASP A 343 -2.83 3.89 -24.54
N ARG A 344 -2.23 3.63 -23.37
CA ARG A 344 -1.10 2.69 -23.24
C ARG A 344 -1.61 1.26 -23.21
N LYS A 345 -0.74 0.34 -23.62
CA LYS A 345 -1.00 -1.09 -23.51
C LYS A 345 -0.51 -1.61 -22.17
N PRO A 346 -1.39 -2.13 -21.29
CA PRO A 346 -0.95 -2.88 -20.14
C PRO A 346 -0.22 -4.13 -20.59
N GLN A 347 0.81 -4.52 -19.85
CA GLN A 347 1.61 -5.70 -20.14
C GLN A 347 1.83 -6.48 -18.84
N MET A 348 1.74 -7.80 -18.95
CA MET A 348 2.19 -8.67 -17.89
C MET A 348 3.67 -8.40 -17.60
N PRO A 349 4.11 -8.33 -16.33
CA PRO A 349 5.50 -8.07 -16.01
C PRO A 349 6.42 -9.07 -16.69
N THR A 350 7.64 -8.66 -17.03
CA THR A 350 8.66 -9.61 -17.50
C THR A 350 9.07 -10.55 -16.36
N CYS A 351 9.72 -11.68 -16.68
CA CYS A 351 10.23 -12.63 -15.69
C CYS A 351 11.04 -11.95 -14.55
N LYS A 352 11.80 -10.89 -14.88
CA LYS A 352 12.61 -10.14 -13.91
C LYS A 352 11.80 -9.16 -13.04
N GLU A 353 10.71 -8.61 -13.57
CA GLU A 353 9.85 -7.65 -12.85
C GLU A 353 8.77 -8.35 -12.03
N TYR A 354 8.41 -9.57 -12.43
CA TYR A 354 7.35 -10.36 -11.83
C TYR A 354 7.47 -10.49 -10.30
N PRO A 355 8.65 -10.75 -9.70
CA PRO A 355 8.80 -10.84 -8.24
C PRO A 355 8.44 -9.57 -7.47
N PHE A 356 8.46 -8.40 -8.11
CA PHE A 356 8.16 -7.10 -7.48
C PHE A 356 6.71 -6.64 -7.69
N ARG A 357 5.92 -7.43 -8.43
CA ARG A 357 4.52 -7.16 -8.78
C ARG A 357 3.63 -8.36 -8.42
N ASN A 358 3.10 -9.04 -9.43
CA ASN A 358 2.24 -10.22 -9.27
C ASN A 358 2.92 -11.36 -8.47
N GLY A 359 4.22 -11.57 -8.65
CA GLY A 359 4.98 -12.59 -7.92
C GLY A 359 5.08 -12.31 -6.42
N MET A 360 5.12 -11.04 -6.01
CA MET A 360 5.05 -10.66 -4.59
C MET A 360 3.72 -11.09 -3.98
N LEU A 361 2.60 -10.79 -4.64
CA LEU A 361 1.25 -11.18 -4.19
C LEU A 361 1.11 -12.71 -4.15
N ARG A 362 1.57 -13.41 -5.20
CA ARG A 362 1.59 -14.87 -5.25
C ARG A 362 2.42 -15.49 -4.12
N SER A 363 3.57 -14.90 -3.78
CA SER A 363 4.39 -15.32 -2.64
C SER A 363 3.66 -15.17 -1.31
N LEU A 364 2.95 -14.05 -1.12
CA LEU A 364 2.11 -13.86 0.06
C LEU A 364 1.02 -14.92 0.14
N SER A 365 0.30 -15.20 -0.96
CA SER A 365 -0.73 -16.25 -0.98
C SER A 365 -0.16 -17.63 -0.63
N ARG A 366 0.93 -18.04 -1.28
CA ARG A 366 1.60 -19.33 -1.05
C ARG A 366 2.07 -19.51 0.39
N SER A 367 2.46 -18.44 1.07
CA SER A 367 2.83 -18.49 2.49
C SER A 367 1.68 -18.95 3.40
N PHE A 368 0.41 -18.77 2.98
CA PHE A 368 -0.78 -19.28 3.67
C PHE A 368 -1.12 -20.69 3.22
N THR A 369 -1.12 -20.95 1.91
CA THR A 369 -1.45 -22.27 1.36
C THR A 369 -0.48 -23.35 1.83
N SER A 370 0.81 -23.04 1.91
CA SER A 370 1.83 -23.96 2.45
C SER A 370 1.61 -24.33 3.91
N ARG A 371 0.83 -23.53 4.66
CA ARG A 371 0.45 -23.79 6.06
C ARG A 371 -0.92 -24.48 6.18
N GLY A 372 -1.54 -24.85 5.06
CA GLY A 372 -2.85 -25.50 5.01
C GLY A 372 -4.04 -24.53 5.12
N PHE A 373 -3.82 -23.21 5.03
CA PHE A 373 -4.91 -22.24 4.97
C PHE A 373 -5.37 -22.02 3.53
N PRO A 374 -6.64 -21.64 3.30
CA PRO A 374 -7.08 -21.22 1.97
C PRO A 374 -6.30 -19.99 1.50
N SER A 375 -6.21 -19.81 0.18
CA SER A 375 -5.62 -18.60 -0.39
C SER A 375 -6.41 -17.37 0.10
N PRO A 376 -5.70 -16.30 0.53
CA PRO A 376 -6.34 -15.03 0.84
C PRO A 376 -6.76 -14.25 -0.42
N MET A 377 -6.29 -14.65 -1.60
CA MET A 377 -6.50 -13.99 -2.90
C MET A 377 -6.86 -15.03 -3.98
N PRO A 378 -7.99 -15.75 -3.80
CA PRO A 378 -8.33 -16.89 -4.67
C PRO A 378 -8.54 -16.48 -6.13
N THR A 379 -9.19 -15.34 -6.39
CA THR A 379 -9.45 -14.89 -7.77
C THR A 379 -8.14 -14.55 -8.48
N HIS A 380 -7.25 -13.82 -7.81
CA HIS A 380 -5.92 -13.50 -8.37
C HIS A 380 -5.11 -14.76 -8.67
N ASP A 381 -5.12 -15.74 -7.76
CA ASP A 381 -4.42 -17.00 -7.91
C ASP A 381 -4.96 -17.83 -9.07
N GLU A 382 -6.28 -17.92 -9.22
CA GLU A 382 -6.94 -18.61 -10.33
C GLU A 382 -6.56 -18.00 -11.68
N TYR A 383 -6.44 -16.67 -11.76
CA TYR A 383 -6.06 -15.98 -12.99
C TYR A 383 -4.60 -16.22 -13.35
N LEU A 384 -3.72 -16.26 -12.35
CA LEU A 384 -2.32 -16.64 -12.56
C LEU A 384 -2.19 -18.09 -13.03
N ASP A 385 -2.95 -19.00 -12.43
CA ASP A 385 -2.99 -20.40 -12.84
C ASP A 385 -3.53 -20.56 -14.28
N PHE A 386 -4.55 -19.78 -14.66
CA PHE A 386 -5.05 -19.71 -16.04
C PHE A 386 -3.99 -19.23 -17.04
N VAL A 387 -3.26 -18.17 -16.70
CA VAL A 387 -2.16 -17.63 -17.52
C VAL A 387 -1.06 -18.67 -17.70
N ARG A 388 -0.74 -19.43 -16.64
CA ARG A 388 0.23 -20.54 -16.67
C ARG A 388 -0.23 -21.67 -17.56
N GLU A 389 -1.45 -22.17 -17.36
CA GLU A 389 -2.02 -23.31 -18.08
C GLU A 389 -2.13 -23.06 -19.58
N ARG A 390 -2.52 -21.84 -19.96
CA ARG A 390 -2.60 -21.42 -21.35
C ARG A 390 -1.28 -20.97 -21.95
N ARG A 391 -0.19 -20.96 -21.17
CA ARG A 391 1.16 -20.52 -21.57
C ARG A 391 1.15 -19.14 -22.23
N LEU A 392 0.40 -18.21 -21.65
CA LEU A 392 0.29 -16.84 -22.16
C LEU A 392 1.54 -16.00 -21.85
N VAL A 393 2.41 -16.50 -20.98
CA VAL A 393 3.73 -15.93 -20.65
C VAL A 393 4.85 -16.91 -20.97
N SER A 394 6.04 -16.38 -21.25
CA SER A 394 7.23 -17.16 -21.63
C SER A 394 7.99 -17.77 -20.45
N TYR A 395 7.61 -17.45 -19.22
CA TYR A 395 8.25 -17.90 -17.99
C TYR A 395 7.22 -18.59 -17.09
N ASP A 396 7.69 -19.37 -16.13
CA ASP A 396 6.78 -19.98 -15.16
C ASP A 396 6.36 -18.92 -14.13
N VAL A 397 5.07 -18.69 -13.99
CA VAL A 397 4.53 -17.74 -12.99
C VAL A 397 4.83 -18.19 -11.56
N ASP A 398 5.24 -19.45 -11.38
CA ASP A 398 5.59 -20.03 -10.10
C ASP A 398 7.12 -20.14 -9.87
N GLN A 399 7.95 -19.67 -10.82
CA GLN A 399 9.40 -19.62 -10.67
C GLN A 399 9.81 -18.66 -9.54
N ASP A 400 10.70 -19.14 -8.66
CA ASP A 400 11.38 -18.36 -7.62
C ASP A 400 10.45 -17.58 -6.65
N ILE A 401 9.30 -18.17 -6.31
CA ILE A 401 8.37 -17.69 -5.27
C ILE A 401 8.45 -18.51 -3.99
#